data_AF-A0A8S7Y6I4-F1
#
_entry.id   AF-A0A8S7Y6I4-F1
#
_cell.length_a   1.000
_cell.length_b   1.000
_cell.length_c   1.000
_cell.angle_alpha   90.00
_cell.angle_beta   90.00
_cell.angle_gamma   90.00
#
_symmetry.space_group_name_H-M   'P 1'
#
loop_
_entity.id
_entity.type
_entity.pdbx_description
1 polymer ?
#
loop_
_entity_poly.entity_id
_entity_poly.type
_entity_poly.pdbx_seq_one_letter_code
_entity_poly.pdbx_strand_id
1 'polypeptide(L)'
;MMTKIKLLILIIFYLIISASAHAAGGIALGATRIIYPADAKQTAVWIRNSHTNERFLVNSWIENSSGVKEKSFIITPPLFVSEPKSENTLRIIYTGPPLAADRESLFWMNVKTIPSVDKNALNGRNVLQLAILSRMKLFLRPIQLQELPAEAPDTLKFSRSGNYINVHNPSPFYVTLVNLQVGSQKLGNAMAAPRVNSQIPLPSGVQGKLKFQTVNDYGSVTPVREVNLN
;
A
#
# COMPACT_ATOMS: atom_id res chain seq x y z
N MET A 1 -27.98 28.11 -41.70
CA MET A 1 -27.37 28.59 -40.42
C MET A 1 -28.10 28.04 -39.20
N MET A 2 -29.43 28.11 -39.16
CA MET A 2 -30.27 27.67 -38.02
C MET A 2 -30.18 26.17 -37.67
N THR A 3 -29.90 25.30 -38.64
CA THR A 3 -29.70 23.84 -38.44
C THR A 3 -28.38 23.49 -37.75
N LYS A 4 -27.31 24.24 -38.00
CA LYS A 4 -26.01 24.03 -37.33
C LYS A 4 -26.05 24.44 -35.86
N ILE A 5 -26.81 25.50 -35.54
CA ILE A 5 -27.03 25.95 -34.15
C ILE A 5 -27.85 24.92 -33.36
N LYS A 6 -28.90 24.35 -33.96
CA LYS A 6 -29.68 23.27 -33.33
C LYS A 6 -28.85 22.00 -33.09
N LEU A 7 -27.98 21.63 -34.04
CA LEU A 7 -27.07 20.50 -33.89
C LEU A 7 -26.02 20.75 -32.79
N LEU A 8 -25.49 21.97 -32.68
CA LEU A 8 -24.55 22.35 -31.63
C LEU A 8 -25.19 22.30 -30.23
N ILE A 9 -26.43 22.81 -30.09
CA ILE A 9 -27.19 22.72 -28.83
C ILE A 9 -27.47 21.25 -28.47
N LEU A 10 -27.81 20.40 -29.44
CA LEU A 10 -28.04 18.98 -29.21
C LEU A 10 -26.77 18.27 -28.71
N ILE A 11 -25.60 18.59 -29.29
CA ILE A 11 -24.30 18.03 -28.87
C ILE A 11 -23.95 18.51 -27.45
N ILE A 12 -24.16 19.80 -27.13
CA ILE A 12 -23.93 20.33 -25.78
C ILE A 12 -24.87 19.66 -24.76
N PHE A 13 -26.14 19.44 -25.12
CA PHE A 13 -27.09 18.75 -24.26
C PHE A 13 -26.70 17.28 -24.01
N TYR A 14 -26.16 16.59 -25.03
CA TYR A 14 -25.68 15.22 -24.90
C TYR A 14 -24.39 15.11 -24.06
N LEU A 15 -23.50 16.11 -24.14
CA LEU A 15 -22.30 16.20 -23.30
C LEU A 15 -22.63 16.45 -21.82
N ILE A 16 -23.71 17.19 -21.51
CA ILE A 16 -24.15 17.45 -20.13
C ILE A 16 -24.72 16.19 -19.45
N ILE A 17 -25.33 15.28 -20.20
CA ILE A 17 -25.93 14.04 -19.66
C ILE A 17 -24.87 12.97 -19.38
N SER A 18 -23.68 13.07 -19.97
CA SER A 18 -22.68 12.00 -19.98
C SER A 18 -21.69 12.00 -18.79
N ALA A 19 -21.86 12.87 -17.79
CA ALA A 19 -20.82 13.12 -16.77
C ALA A 19 -21.18 12.74 -15.32
N SER A 20 -22.19 11.90 -15.07
CA SER A 20 -22.43 11.37 -13.72
C SER A 20 -21.57 10.14 -13.44
N ALA A 21 -20.25 10.33 -13.34
CA ALA A 21 -19.40 9.34 -12.70
C ALA A 21 -19.82 9.27 -11.23
N HIS A 22 -20.73 8.34 -10.91
CA HIS A 22 -21.10 8.03 -9.54
C HIS A 22 -19.88 7.38 -8.88
N ALA A 23 -19.04 8.19 -8.24
CA ALA A 23 -18.09 7.68 -7.28
C ALA A 23 -18.91 7.04 -6.15
N ALA A 24 -18.94 5.71 -6.10
CA ALA A 24 -19.65 4.96 -5.07
C ALA A 24 -19.13 5.26 -3.64
N GLY A 25 -18.06 6.04 -3.50
CA GLY A 25 -17.45 6.36 -2.22
C GLY A 25 -16.94 5.10 -1.52
N GLY A 26 -16.69 5.23 -0.23
CA GLY A 26 -16.23 4.14 0.63
C GLY A 26 -15.09 4.56 1.53
N ILE A 27 -14.46 3.55 2.13
CA ILE A 27 -13.36 3.75 3.07
C ILE A 27 -12.03 3.89 2.32
N ALA A 28 -11.36 5.01 2.53
CA ALA A 28 -10.00 5.27 2.08
C ALA A 28 -9.06 5.41 3.28
N LEU A 29 -7.82 4.96 3.10
CA LEU A 29 -6.76 5.07 4.08
C LEU A 29 -5.81 6.21 3.70
N GLY A 30 -5.31 6.92 4.70
CA GLY A 30 -4.45 8.07 4.49
C GLY A 30 -3.03 7.77 4.03
N ALA A 31 -2.64 6.51 4.03
CA ALA A 31 -1.33 6.08 3.59
C ALA A 31 -1.39 4.67 2.98
N THR A 32 -0.43 4.37 2.11
CA THR A 32 -0.21 3.03 1.55
C THR A 32 0.83 2.21 2.34
N ARG A 33 1.51 2.88 3.27
CA ARG A 33 2.50 2.34 4.21
C ARG A 33 2.67 3.28 5.38
N ILE A 34 3.18 2.77 6.49
CA ILE A 34 3.39 3.52 7.72
C ILE A 34 4.84 3.41 8.13
N ILE A 35 5.46 4.55 8.41
CA ILE A 35 6.76 4.61 9.08
C ILE A 35 6.51 4.92 10.55
N TYR A 36 6.99 4.05 11.44
CA TYR A 36 6.94 4.22 12.89
C TYR A 36 8.37 4.48 13.38
N PRO A 37 8.74 5.73 13.72
CA PRO A 37 10.02 6.03 14.36
C PRO A 37 10.10 5.37 15.73
N ALA A 38 11.20 4.67 16.04
CA ALA A 38 11.31 3.85 17.25
C ALA A 38 11.25 4.66 18.57
N ASP A 39 11.53 5.96 18.53
CA ASP A 39 11.44 6.88 19.67
C ASP A 39 10.06 7.56 19.80
N ALA A 40 9.19 7.42 18.79
CA ALA A 40 7.86 7.99 18.82
C ALA A 40 6.98 7.22 19.82
N LYS A 41 6.25 7.95 20.66
CA LYS A 41 5.26 7.35 21.58
C LYS A 41 4.11 6.69 20.82
N GLN A 42 3.75 7.24 19.66
CA GLN A 42 2.70 6.74 18.79
C GLN A 42 2.87 7.26 17.36
N THR A 43 2.30 6.55 16.40
CA THR A 43 2.04 7.07 15.04
C THR A 43 0.54 7.00 14.74
N ALA A 44 0.09 7.63 13.67
CA ALA A 44 -1.32 7.70 13.33
C ALA A 44 -1.59 7.56 11.83
N VAL A 45 -2.75 7.00 11.50
CA VAL A 45 -3.26 6.93 10.14
C VAL A 45 -4.73 7.34 10.15
N TRP A 46 -5.09 8.27 9.27
CA TRP A 46 -6.49 8.64 9.09
C TRP A 46 -7.21 7.67 8.15
N ILE A 47 -8.51 7.50 8.40
CA ILE A 47 -9.45 6.71 7.63
C ILE A 47 -10.59 7.65 7.27
N ARG A 48 -10.90 7.75 5.97
CA ARG A 48 -11.99 8.60 5.49
C ARG A 48 -13.09 7.76 4.87
N ASN A 49 -14.31 7.92 5.37
CA ASN A 49 -15.50 7.43 4.69
C ASN A 49 -16.02 8.52 3.75
N SER A 50 -15.77 8.33 2.46
CA SER A 50 -16.28 9.23 1.42
C SER A 50 -17.70 8.90 0.95
N HIS A 51 -18.28 7.80 1.44
CA HIS A 51 -19.65 7.45 1.10
C HIS A 51 -20.63 8.46 1.71
N THR A 52 -21.67 8.82 0.96
CA THR A 52 -22.65 9.84 1.35
C THR A 52 -23.65 9.35 2.38
N ASN A 53 -24.08 8.08 2.27
CA ASN A 53 -25.15 7.50 3.08
C ASN A 53 -24.78 6.21 3.86
N GLU A 54 -23.70 5.51 3.52
CA GLU A 54 -23.35 4.23 4.14
C GLU A 54 -22.38 4.40 5.32
N ARG A 55 -22.64 3.60 6.37
CA ARG A 55 -21.78 3.44 7.54
C ARG A 55 -20.97 2.16 7.42
N PHE A 56 -19.73 2.19 7.90
CA PHE A 56 -18.86 1.02 7.93
C PHE A 56 -18.42 0.71 9.34
N LEU A 57 -18.46 -0.56 9.74
CA LEU A 57 -17.74 -1.03 10.91
C LEU A 57 -16.28 -1.26 10.51
N VAL A 58 -15.38 -0.57 11.19
CA VAL A 58 -13.93 -0.62 10.95
C VAL A 58 -13.28 -1.39 12.09
N ASN A 59 -12.60 -2.48 11.78
CA ASN A 59 -11.82 -3.28 12.72
C ASN A 59 -10.35 -3.27 12.28
N SER A 60 -9.41 -3.04 13.21
CA SER A 60 -7.99 -2.90 12.88
C SER A 60 -7.06 -3.68 13.80
N TRP A 61 -6.02 -4.29 13.22
CA TRP A 61 -5.00 -5.04 13.96
C TRP A 61 -3.65 -5.00 13.23
N ILE A 62 -2.57 -5.32 13.95
CA ILE A 62 -1.24 -5.53 13.36
C ILE A 62 -0.92 -7.01 13.30
N GLU A 63 -0.22 -7.43 12.25
CA GLU A 63 0.36 -8.76 12.08
C GLU A 63 1.88 -8.67 11.92
N ASN A 64 2.57 -9.76 12.27
CA ASN A 64 3.98 -9.96 11.95
C ASN A 64 4.17 -10.46 10.50
N SER A 65 5.42 -10.71 10.11
CA SER A 65 5.78 -11.19 8.77
C SER A 65 5.16 -12.56 8.42
N SER A 66 4.86 -13.40 9.41
CA SER A 66 4.19 -14.70 9.25
C SER A 66 2.66 -14.60 9.14
N GLY A 67 2.09 -13.39 9.19
CA GLY A 67 0.63 -13.18 9.15
C GLY A 67 -0.07 -13.51 10.47
N VAL A 68 0.67 -13.65 11.57
CA VAL A 68 0.11 -13.86 12.91
C VAL A 68 -0.13 -12.52 13.57
N LYS A 69 -1.29 -12.35 14.23
CA LYS A 69 -1.63 -11.13 14.96
C LYS A 69 -0.57 -10.83 16.02
N GLU A 70 0.02 -9.64 15.92
CA GLU A 70 1.08 -9.16 16.79
C GLU A 70 0.49 -8.53 18.06
N LYS A 71 1.00 -8.95 19.23
CA LYS A 71 0.51 -8.48 20.54
C LYS A 71 1.24 -7.24 21.05
N SER A 72 2.39 -6.94 20.46
CA SER A 72 3.22 -5.79 20.82
C SER A 72 2.64 -4.44 20.37
N PHE A 73 1.54 -4.44 19.61
CA PHE A 73 0.89 -3.22 19.13
C PHE A 73 -0.51 -3.03 19.72
N ILE A 74 -0.79 -1.79 20.07
CA ILE A 74 -2.14 -1.32 20.44
C ILE A 74 -2.61 -0.36 19.35
N ILE A 75 -3.81 -0.61 18.80
CA ILE A 75 -4.49 0.31 17.89
C ILE A 75 -5.70 0.91 18.60
N THR A 76 -5.84 2.23 18.55
CA THR A 76 -6.95 2.95 19.18
C THR A 76 -7.66 3.87 18.17
N PRO A 77 -8.99 3.76 18.02
CA PRO A 77 -9.83 2.65 18.49
C PRO A 77 -9.59 1.37 17.66
N PRO A 78 -9.63 0.16 18.26
CA PRO A 78 -9.46 -1.08 17.51
C PRO A 78 -10.71 -1.47 16.70
N LEU A 79 -11.88 -1.00 17.13
CA LEU A 79 -13.17 -1.23 16.49
C LEU A 79 -14.04 0.02 16.64
N PHE A 80 -14.58 0.55 15.55
CA PHE A 80 -15.49 1.70 15.59
C PHE A 80 -16.39 1.74 14.35
N VAL A 81 -17.49 2.50 14.44
CA VAL A 81 -18.35 2.79 13.28
C VAL A 81 -17.87 4.09 12.62
N SER A 82 -17.54 4.02 11.34
CA SER A 82 -17.26 5.18 10.50
C SER A 82 -18.55 5.66 9.84
N GLU A 83 -18.97 6.86 10.22
CA GLU A 83 -20.17 7.51 9.73
C GLU A 83 -20.00 8.01 8.28
N PRO A 84 -21.09 8.27 7.53
CA PRO A 84 -20.96 8.81 6.19
C PRO A 84 -20.25 10.17 6.21
N LYS A 85 -19.43 10.45 5.20
CA LYS A 85 -18.64 11.70 5.09
C LYS A 85 -17.78 12.02 6.32
N SER A 86 -17.35 11.00 7.07
CA SER A 86 -16.54 11.18 8.27
C SER A 86 -15.07 10.87 8.03
N GLU A 87 -14.24 11.37 8.93
CA GLU A 87 -12.83 11.02 9.02
C GLU A 87 -12.51 10.62 10.46
N ASN A 88 -11.83 9.49 10.63
CA ASN A 88 -11.44 8.94 11.91
C ASN A 88 -9.92 8.72 11.90
N THR A 89 -9.26 8.92 13.03
CA THR A 89 -7.82 8.68 13.16
C THR A 89 -7.56 7.44 14.00
N LEU A 90 -6.82 6.48 13.44
CA LEU A 90 -6.26 5.35 14.17
C LEU A 90 -4.91 5.73 14.74
N ARG A 91 -4.73 5.54 16.06
CA ARG A 91 -3.43 5.68 16.74
C ARG A 91 -2.82 4.32 16.96
N ILE A 92 -1.53 4.19 16.66
CA ILE A 92 -0.75 2.96 16.77
C ILE A 92 0.34 3.20 17.80
N ILE A 93 0.41 2.33 18.80
CA ILE A 93 1.36 2.39 19.90
C ILE A 93 2.12 1.05 19.93
N TYR A 94 3.45 1.12 19.98
CA TYR A 94 4.29 -0.06 20.19
C TYR A 94 4.60 -0.20 21.68
N THR A 95 4.40 -1.40 22.21
CA THR A 95 4.60 -1.76 23.63
C THR A 95 5.40 -3.06 23.78
N GLY A 96 6.02 -3.50 22.69
CA GLY A 96 6.83 -4.71 22.65
C GLY A 96 8.25 -4.51 23.21
N PRO A 97 9.06 -5.58 23.18
CA PRO A 97 10.47 -5.49 23.54
C PRO A 97 11.24 -4.56 22.58
N PRO A 98 12.42 -4.08 22.96
CA PRO A 98 13.30 -3.36 22.02
C PRO A 98 13.54 -4.18 20.75
N LEU A 99 13.36 -3.55 19.59
CA LEU A 99 13.68 -4.15 18.29
C LEU A 99 15.15 -3.93 17.93
N ALA A 100 15.57 -4.53 16.82
CA ALA A 100 16.92 -4.33 16.28
C ALA A 100 17.20 -2.84 16.05
N ALA A 101 18.22 -2.30 16.73
CA ALA A 101 18.59 -0.89 16.62
C ALA A 101 19.36 -0.57 15.32
N ASP A 102 19.76 -1.62 14.57
CA ASP A 102 20.65 -1.52 13.43
C ASP A 102 19.94 -1.61 12.07
N ARG A 103 18.62 -1.87 12.06
CA ARG A 103 17.81 -2.03 10.85
C ARG A 103 16.31 -1.89 11.09
N GLU A 104 15.55 -1.65 10.03
CA GLU A 104 14.10 -1.67 10.09
C GLU A 104 13.52 -3.05 10.42
N SER A 105 12.37 -3.04 11.10
CA SER A 105 11.53 -4.22 11.29
C SER A 105 10.20 -4.05 10.54
N LEU A 106 9.72 -5.12 9.91
CA LEU A 106 8.49 -5.10 9.12
C LEU A 106 7.33 -5.79 9.85
N PHE A 107 6.20 -5.06 9.90
CA PHE A 107 4.90 -5.53 10.32
C PHE A 107 3.84 -5.17 9.27
N TRP A 108 2.61 -5.63 9.47
CA TRP A 108 1.50 -5.37 8.57
C TRP A 108 0.30 -4.83 9.34
N MET A 109 -0.16 -3.64 8.98
CA MET A 109 -1.42 -3.11 9.48
C MET A 109 -2.57 -3.58 8.61
N ASN A 110 -3.59 -4.13 9.27
CA ASN A 110 -4.81 -4.62 8.67
C ASN A 110 -5.98 -3.75 9.09
N VAL A 111 -6.78 -3.31 8.13
CA VAL A 111 -8.01 -2.55 8.34
C VAL A 111 -9.13 -3.25 7.60
N LYS A 112 -10.03 -3.89 8.34
CA LYS A 112 -11.23 -4.56 7.82
C LYS A 112 -12.42 -3.61 7.89
N THR A 113 -13.05 -3.36 6.76
CA THR A 113 -14.22 -2.50 6.64
C THR A 113 -15.43 -3.33 6.26
N ILE A 114 -16.46 -3.30 7.09
CA ILE A 114 -17.67 -4.11 6.95
C ILE A 114 -18.83 -3.14 6.70
N PRO A 115 -19.51 -3.20 5.54
CA PRO A 115 -20.65 -2.32 5.26
C PRO A 115 -21.82 -2.63 6.22
N SER A 116 -22.55 -1.58 6.61
CA SER A 116 -23.79 -1.74 7.36
C SER A 116 -24.91 -2.23 6.45
N VAL A 117 -25.87 -2.95 7.02
CA VAL A 117 -26.96 -3.58 6.25
C VAL A 117 -28.29 -3.07 6.73
N ASP A 118 -29.13 -2.63 5.80
CA ASP A 118 -30.52 -2.33 6.09
C ASP A 118 -31.33 -3.63 6.05
N LYS A 119 -31.84 -4.04 7.22
CA LYS A 119 -32.67 -5.25 7.35
C LYS A 119 -33.93 -5.19 6.47
N ASN A 120 -34.47 -4.01 6.20
CA ASN A 120 -35.63 -3.84 5.33
C ASN A 120 -35.26 -4.04 3.85
N ALA A 121 -34.05 -3.61 3.45
CA ALA A 121 -33.54 -3.85 2.11
C ALA A 121 -33.22 -5.33 1.83
N LEU A 122 -33.01 -6.13 2.88
CA LEU A 122 -32.72 -7.57 2.81
C LEU A 122 -33.98 -8.46 2.74
N ASN A 123 -35.17 -7.94 3.06
CA ASN A 123 -36.38 -8.78 3.14
C ASN A 123 -36.76 -9.31 1.74
N GLY A 124 -36.86 -10.63 1.61
CA GLY A 124 -37.17 -11.33 0.35
C GLY A 124 -36.05 -11.31 -0.71
N ARG A 125 -34.83 -10.87 -0.37
CA ARG A 125 -33.71 -10.77 -1.33
C ARG A 125 -32.48 -11.52 -0.85
N ASN A 126 -31.85 -12.27 -1.75
CA ASN A 126 -30.52 -12.84 -1.53
C ASN A 126 -29.47 -11.77 -1.80
N VAL A 127 -28.70 -11.40 -0.78
CA VAL A 127 -27.69 -10.34 -0.88
C VAL A 127 -26.31 -10.88 -0.50
N LEU A 128 -25.33 -10.63 -1.36
CA LEU A 128 -23.91 -10.88 -1.09
C LEU A 128 -23.28 -9.63 -0.48
N GLN A 129 -22.62 -9.80 0.66
CA GLN A 129 -21.89 -8.72 1.33
C GLN A 129 -20.40 -8.96 1.24
N LEU A 130 -19.66 -7.93 0.84
CA LEU A 130 -18.21 -7.96 0.75
C LEU A 130 -17.63 -7.07 1.85
N ALA A 131 -16.83 -7.68 2.73
CA ALA A 131 -15.98 -6.96 3.64
C ALA A 131 -14.60 -6.79 2.98
N ILE A 132 -14.10 -5.55 2.93
CA ILE A 132 -12.80 -5.25 2.35
C ILE A 132 -11.75 -5.28 3.47
N LEU A 133 -10.65 -5.99 3.22
CA LEU A 133 -9.48 -6.00 4.09
C LEU A 133 -8.33 -5.27 3.40
N SER A 134 -7.98 -4.10 3.90
CA SER A 134 -6.81 -3.37 3.45
C SER A 134 -5.61 -3.73 4.33
N ARG A 135 -4.56 -4.24 3.69
CA ARG A 135 -3.31 -4.64 4.34
C ARG A 135 -2.16 -3.75 3.87
N MET A 136 -1.53 -3.03 4.78
CA MET A 136 -0.44 -2.09 4.49
C MET A 136 0.82 -2.42 5.30
N LYS A 137 1.99 -2.05 4.76
CA LYS A 137 3.27 -2.26 5.44
C LYS A 137 3.43 -1.25 6.58
N LEU A 138 3.91 -1.71 7.72
CA LEU A 138 4.29 -0.91 8.88
C LEU A 138 5.77 -1.17 9.16
N PHE A 139 6.60 -0.15 8.96
CA PHE A 139 8.04 -0.22 9.19
C PHE A 139 8.37 0.44 10.52
N LEU A 140 8.92 -0.33 11.47
CA LEU A 140 9.54 0.26 12.66
C LEU A 140 10.99 0.61 12.32
N ARG A 141 11.30 1.91 12.43
CA ARG A 141 12.57 2.49 12.00
C ARG A 141 13.37 2.99 13.21
N PRO A 142 14.53 2.40 13.51
CA PRO A 142 15.47 2.95 14.50
C PRO A 142 15.90 4.37 14.13
N ILE A 143 16.14 5.21 15.14
CA ILE A 143 16.56 6.62 14.92
C ILE A 143 18.06 6.77 14.69
N GLN A 144 18.87 5.77 15.08
CA GLN A 144 20.32 5.83 15.00
C GLN A 144 20.89 5.36 13.65
N LEU A 145 20.04 5.22 12.62
CA LEU A 145 20.49 4.85 11.28
C LEU A 145 21.18 6.05 10.62
N GLN A 146 22.45 5.88 10.24
CA GLN A 146 23.25 6.94 9.60
C GLN A 146 22.84 7.18 8.14
N GLU A 147 22.35 6.14 7.48
CA GLU A 147 21.99 6.13 6.06
C GLU A 147 20.60 6.74 5.84
N LEU A 148 20.38 7.39 4.69
CA LEU A 148 19.07 7.94 4.34
C LEU A 148 18.22 6.89 3.60
N PRO A 149 16.92 6.76 3.93
CA PRO A 149 16.02 5.80 3.27
C PRO A 149 15.88 6.08 1.76
N ALA A 150 16.03 7.34 1.35
CA ALA A 150 15.98 7.75 -0.06
C ALA A 150 17.19 7.25 -0.88
N GLU A 151 18.33 6.99 -0.23
CA GLU A 151 19.56 6.51 -0.85
C GLU A 151 19.65 4.99 -0.88
N ALA A 152 18.90 4.28 -0.04
CA ALA A 152 18.88 2.82 0.02
C ALA A 152 18.74 2.13 -1.34
N PRO A 153 17.85 2.58 -2.27
CA PRO A 153 17.76 2.00 -3.61
C PRO A 153 19.05 2.04 -4.43
N ASP A 154 19.92 3.02 -4.22
CA ASP A 154 21.20 3.18 -4.94
C ASP A 154 22.28 2.22 -4.45
N THR A 155 22.13 1.72 -3.23
CA THR A 155 23.08 0.77 -2.62
C THR A 155 22.82 -0.68 -3.01
N LEU A 156 21.66 -0.97 -3.63
CA LEU A 156 21.27 -2.32 -4.02
C LEU A 156 22.25 -2.90 -5.05
N LYS A 157 22.70 -4.13 -4.80
CA LYS A 157 23.54 -4.87 -5.75
C LYS A 157 22.72 -6.01 -6.35
N PHE A 158 22.82 -6.14 -7.67
CA PHE A 158 22.13 -7.18 -8.42
C PHE A 158 23.15 -8.06 -9.13
N SER A 159 22.94 -9.37 -9.10
CA SER A 159 23.71 -10.31 -9.90
C SER A 159 22.80 -11.42 -10.43
N ARG A 160 23.16 -12.02 -11.56
CA ARG A 160 22.44 -13.19 -12.05
C ARG A 160 23.00 -14.46 -11.41
N SER A 161 22.12 -15.41 -11.12
CA SER A 161 22.50 -16.78 -10.75
C SER A 161 21.52 -17.76 -11.39
N GLY A 162 21.90 -18.30 -12.56
CA GLY A 162 21.03 -19.19 -13.35
C GLY A 162 19.70 -18.53 -13.72
N ASN A 163 18.62 -19.06 -13.14
CA ASN A 163 17.23 -18.60 -13.32
C ASN A 163 16.75 -17.71 -12.17
N TYR A 164 17.68 -17.03 -11.49
CA TYR A 164 17.39 -16.08 -10.43
C TYR A 164 18.19 -14.79 -10.60
N ILE A 165 17.62 -13.71 -10.10
CA ILE A 165 18.33 -12.46 -9.81
C ILE A 165 18.57 -12.45 -8.31
N ASN A 166 19.84 -12.44 -7.92
CA ASN A 166 20.24 -12.18 -6.54
C ASN A 166 20.17 -10.67 -6.30
N VAL A 167 19.47 -10.27 -5.24
CA VAL A 167 19.34 -8.89 -4.78
C VAL A 167 20.00 -8.82 -3.41
N HIS A 168 21.12 -8.11 -3.33
CA HIS A 168 21.77 -7.79 -2.06
C HIS A 168 21.40 -6.38 -1.65
N ASN A 169 20.77 -6.26 -0.48
CA ASN A 169 20.48 -4.97 0.13
C ASN A 169 21.41 -4.74 1.32
N PRO A 170 22.48 -3.94 1.18
CA PRO A 170 23.37 -3.65 2.28
C PRO A 170 22.77 -2.65 3.29
N SER A 171 21.75 -1.88 2.89
CA SER A 171 21.15 -0.83 3.72
C SER A 171 20.32 -1.39 4.88
N PRO A 172 20.04 -0.58 5.92
CA PRO A 172 19.17 -0.93 7.03
C PRO A 172 17.67 -0.79 6.70
N PHE A 173 17.30 -0.47 5.46
CA PHE A 173 15.92 -0.19 5.05
C PHE A 173 15.34 -1.28 4.17
N TYR A 174 14.03 -1.51 4.27
CA TYR A 174 13.32 -2.34 3.30
C TYR A 174 13.10 -1.58 1.99
N VAL A 175 13.57 -2.14 0.87
CA VAL A 175 13.34 -1.54 -0.46
C VAL A 175 12.27 -2.31 -1.21
N THR A 176 11.12 -1.66 -1.47
CA THR A 176 10.05 -2.25 -2.27
C THR A 176 10.33 -2.02 -3.75
N LEU A 177 10.58 -3.09 -4.49
CA LEU A 177 10.87 -3.09 -5.92
C LEU A 177 9.57 -3.33 -6.71
N VAL A 178 9.28 -2.43 -7.64
CA VAL A 178 8.09 -2.48 -8.51
C VAL A 178 8.47 -2.25 -9.96
N ASN A 179 7.58 -2.62 -10.88
CA ASN A 179 7.82 -2.51 -12.33
C ASN A 179 9.15 -3.16 -12.75
N LEU A 180 9.51 -4.27 -12.11
CA LEU A 180 10.72 -5.02 -12.41
C LEU A 180 10.59 -5.64 -13.80
N GLN A 181 11.62 -5.45 -14.62
CA GLN A 181 11.71 -6.08 -15.93
C GLN A 181 13.17 -6.35 -16.31
N VAL A 182 13.42 -7.45 -17.01
CA VAL A 182 14.73 -7.74 -17.63
C VAL A 182 14.52 -7.83 -19.13
N GLY A 183 15.16 -6.94 -19.90
CA GLY A 183 14.85 -6.80 -21.31
C GLY A 183 13.37 -6.42 -21.52
N SER A 184 12.62 -7.28 -22.20
CA SER A 184 11.16 -7.14 -22.40
C SER A 184 10.31 -7.94 -21.39
N GLN A 185 10.93 -8.78 -20.56
CA GLN A 185 10.21 -9.64 -19.63
C GLN A 185 9.88 -8.89 -18.34
N LYS A 186 8.57 -8.75 -18.03
CA LYS A 186 8.11 -8.25 -16.73
C LYS A 186 8.23 -9.34 -15.65
N LEU A 187 8.63 -8.93 -14.46
CA LEU A 187 8.73 -9.78 -13.27
C LEU A 187 7.73 -9.32 -12.20
N GLY A 188 7.46 -10.19 -11.23
CA GLY A 188 6.64 -9.84 -10.07
C GLY A 188 7.33 -8.80 -9.18
N ASN A 189 6.53 -8.03 -8.44
CA ASN A 189 7.05 -7.11 -7.43
C ASN A 189 7.82 -7.90 -6.35
N ALA A 190 8.86 -7.28 -5.82
CA ALA A 190 9.70 -7.87 -4.79
C ALA A 190 9.98 -6.86 -3.67
N MET A 191 10.51 -7.34 -2.56
CA MET A 191 10.97 -6.48 -1.48
C MET A 191 12.30 -7.00 -0.96
N ALA A 192 13.31 -6.15 -1.01
CA ALA A 192 14.63 -6.48 -0.50
C ALA A 192 14.67 -6.14 1.00
N ALA A 193 14.86 -7.16 1.84
CA ALA A 193 14.96 -6.97 3.29
C ALA A 193 16.32 -6.35 3.69
N PRO A 194 16.41 -5.62 4.81
CA PRO A 194 17.65 -5.01 5.26
C PRO A 194 18.76 -6.03 5.50
N ARG A 195 19.97 -5.76 4.99
CA ARG A 195 21.18 -6.57 5.22
C ARG A 195 21.03 -8.06 4.86
N VAL A 196 20.17 -8.35 3.89
CA VAL A 196 19.82 -9.72 3.47
C VAL A 196 19.96 -9.85 1.95
N ASN A 197 20.36 -11.06 1.52
CA ASN A 197 20.29 -11.48 0.13
C ASN A 197 18.91 -12.09 -0.15
N SER A 198 18.25 -11.66 -1.21
CA SER A 198 16.99 -12.22 -1.68
C SER A 198 17.10 -12.68 -3.13
N GLN A 199 16.26 -13.62 -3.53
CA GLN A 199 16.22 -14.12 -4.90
C GLN A 199 14.89 -13.79 -5.55
N ILE A 200 14.94 -13.30 -6.79
CA ILE A 200 13.78 -13.08 -7.64
C ILE A 200 13.85 -14.10 -8.78
N PRO A 201 12.82 -14.94 -8.97
CA PRO A 201 12.76 -15.86 -10.10
C PRO A 201 12.84 -15.11 -11.44
N LEU A 202 13.67 -15.62 -12.34
CA LEU A 202 13.88 -15.09 -13.67
C LEU A 202 13.66 -16.23 -14.70
N PRO A 203 12.70 -16.09 -15.63
CA PRO A 203 12.48 -17.11 -16.64
C PRO A 203 13.76 -17.42 -17.44
N SER A 204 13.93 -18.69 -17.80
CA SER A 204 15.08 -19.18 -18.56
C SER A 204 15.23 -18.42 -19.89
N GLY A 205 16.47 -18.12 -20.28
CA GLY A 205 16.79 -17.50 -21.57
C GLY A 205 16.52 -15.99 -21.66
N VAL A 206 15.92 -15.36 -20.64
CA VAL A 206 15.74 -13.89 -20.60
C VAL A 206 17.09 -13.20 -20.48
N GLN A 207 17.37 -12.24 -21.37
CA GLN A 207 18.60 -11.44 -21.36
C GLN A 207 18.27 -9.95 -21.40
N GLY A 208 19.30 -9.13 -21.14
CA GLY A 208 19.21 -7.67 -21.17
C GLY A 208 19.36 -7.07 -19.78
N LYS A 209 19.16 -5.75 -19.71
CA LYS A 209 19.34 -4.98 -18.50
C LYS A 209 18.13 -5.12 -17.58
N LEU A 210 18.39 -5.13 -16.27
CA LEU A 210 17.36 -5.00 -15.25
C LEU A 210 16.91 -3.55 -15.19
N LYS A 211 15.61 -3.31 -15.36
CA LYS A 211 14.96 -2.03 -15.07
C LYS A 211 14.01 -2.22 -13.91
N PHE A 212 13.99 -1.28 -12.98
CA PHE A 212 13.08 -1.30 -11.85
C PHE A 212 12.78 0.11 -11.35
N GLN A 213 11.71 0.23 -10.59
CA GLN A 213 11.41 1.39 -9.77
C GLN A 213 11.26 0.94 -8.32
N THR A 214 11.30 1.90 -7.41
CA THR A 214 11.06 1.64 -5.99
C THR A 214 9.87 2.46 -5.52
N VAL A 215 9.34 2.11 -4.35
CA VAL A 215 8.30 2.93 -3.70
C VAL A 215 8.90 3.54 -2.44
N ASN A 216 8.88 4.87 -2.34
CA ASN A 216 9.44 5.61 -1.21
C ASN A 216 8.51 5.61 0.03
N ASP A 217 8.92 6.29 1.11
CA ASP A 217 8.16 6.36 2.36
C ASP A 217 6.78 7.02 2.20
N TYR A 218 6.61 7.92 1.24
CA TYR A 218 5.35 8.59 0.92
C TYR A 218 4.43 7.76 0.01
N GLY A 219 4.85 6.56 -0.38
CA GLY A 219 4.08 5.70 -1.28
C GLY A 219 4.19 6.07 -2.75
N SER A 220 5.06 7.00 -3.14
CA SER A 220 5.30 7.39 -4.53
C SER A 220 6.30 6.44 -5.20
N VAL A 221 6.08 6.18 -6.49
CA VAL A 221 7.02 5.40 -7.32
C VAL A 221 8.18 6.31 -7.74
N THR A 222 9.41 5.86 -7.51
CA THR A 222 10.64 6.60 -7.85
C THR A 222 10.94 6.54 -9.36
N PRO A 223 11.84 7.39 -9.88
CA PRO A 223 12.33 7.27 -11.25
C PRO A 223 12.88 5.86 -11.56
N VAL A 224 12.84 5.51 -12.85
CA VAL A 224 13.34 4.23 -13.35
C VAL A 224 14.86 4.15 -13.16
N ARG A 225 15.31 3.03 -12.59
CA ARG A 225 16.72 2.67 -12.48
C ARG A 225 17.02 1.52 -13.43
N GLU A 226 18.22 1.51 -13.98
CA GLU A 226 18.68 0.48 -14.92
C GLU A 226 20.05 -0.06 -14.47
N VAL A 227 20.18 -1.38 -14.43
CA VAL A 227 21.38 -2.09 -13.96
C VAL A 227 21.72 -3.22 -14.92
N ASN A 228 23.00 -3.39 -15.23
CA ASN A 228 23.49 -4.56 -15.96
C ASN A 228 23.55 -5.75 -15.01
N LEU A 229 22.91 -6.86 -15.37
CA LEU A 229 23.02 -8.12 -14.65
C LEU A 229 24.29 -8.82 -15.13
N ASN A 230 25.35 -8.75 -14.34
CA ASN A 230 26.53 -9.61 -14.51
C ASN A 230 26.22 -11.03 -14.04
#